data_AF-A0A168HIP5-F1
#
_entry.id   AF-A0A168HIP5-F1
#
_cell.length_a   1.000
_cell.length_b   1.000
_cell.length_c   1.000
_cell.angle_alpha   90.00
_cell.angle_beta   90.00
_cell.angle_gamma   90.00
#
_symmetry.space_group_name_H-M   'P 1'
#
loop_
_entity.id
_entity.type
_entity.pdbx_description
1 polymer ?
#
loop_
_entity_poly.entity_id
_entity_poly.type
_entity_poly.pdbx_seq_one_letter_code
_entity_poly.pdbx_strand_id
1 'polypeptide(L)'
;MSPLHVELRNSIIREDETVYLLAKELAYDVVTGQTDNLAAALAKTSGKDIVQFARAVELSNSGIDKKVCETKQNGGAGKHGVYALKTGAVGSNDTSICGGKGGSSGSSANTPQYLKEFVANTLKDGKNWPTSTEGEDNTRKSTTNDNAKAVAGDLTKLTPEEKTIVAGLLAKTIEGGEVVEIRAVSSTSVMVNACYDLLSEGLGVVPYACVGLGGNFVGVVDGVRCTIRLRPCMPIS
;
A
#
# COMPACT_ATOMS: atom_id res chain seq x y z
N MET A 1 9.82 22.19 -11.59
CA MET A 1 8.42 22.18 -11.13
C MET A 1 7.56 22.33 -12.37
N SER A 2 7.01 21.23 -12.87
CA SER A 2 6.32 21.19 -14.16
C SER A 2 4.81 21.39 -13.96
N PRO A 3 4.10 22.13 -14.85
CA PRO A 3 2.71 22.59 -14.60
C PRO A 3 1.62 21.51 -14.67
N LEU A 4 1.96 20.24 -14.82
CA LEU A 4 1.01 19.13 -15.01
C LEU A 4 0.42 18.56 -13.71
N HIS A 5 0.76 19.12 -12.55
CA HIS A 5 0.46 18.51 -11.24
C HIS A 5 -0.78 19.08 -10.52
N VAL A 6 -1.61 19.91 -11.18
CA VAL A 6 -2.77 20.55 -10.52
C VAL A 6 -4.12 20.24 -11.19
N GLU A 7 -4.13 19.72 -12.41
CA GLU A 7 -5.36 19.56 -13.21
C GLU A 7 -6.10 18.21 -13.02
N LEU A 8 -6.00 17.56 -11.85
CA LEU A 8 -6.76 16.33 -11.56
C LEU A 8 -7.54 16.37 -10.25
N ARG A 9 -7.60 17.52 -9.55
CA ARG A 9 -8.31 17.62 -8.27
C ARG A 9 -9.82 17.81 -8.36
N ASN A 10 -10.40 18.05 -9.54
CA ASN A 10 -11.79 18.52 -9.65
C ASN A 10 -12.75 17.67 -10.50
N SER A 11 -12.40 16.46 -10.93
CA SER A 11 -13.35 15.58 -11.59
C SER A 11 -13.65 14.34 -10.74
N ILE A 12 -14.70 14.43 -9.93
CA ILE A 12 -15.61 13.32 -9.56
C ILE A 12 -14.87 11.99 -9.31
N ILE A 13 -14.13 11.89 -8.21
CA ILE A 13 -13.44 10.64 -7.83
C ILE A 13 -14.32 9.94 -6.78
N ARG A 14 -14.89 8.80 -7.14
CA ARG A 14 -15.62 7.92 -6.20
C ARG A 14 -14.61 7.34 -5.20
N GLU A 15 -15.04 7.01 -3.98
CA GLU A 15 -14.14 6.60 -2.88
C GLU A 15 -13.23 5.38 -3.20
N ASP A 16 -13.54 4.58 -4.23
CA ASP A 16 -12.69 3.48 -4.70
C ASP A 16 -11.50 3.94 -5.56
N GLU A 17 -11.66 5.01 -6.33
CA GLU A 17 -10.62 5.57 -7.20
C GLU A 17 -9.59 6.41 -6.40
N THR A 18 -9.98 6.99 -5.26
CA THR A 18 -9.05 7.71 -4.37
C THR A 18 -8.04 6.77 -3.69
N VAL A 19 -8.45 5.54 -3.35
CA VAL A 19 -7.58 4.52 -2.75
C VAL A 19 -6.54 4.02 -3.75
N TYR A 20 -6.95 3.80 -5.00
CA TYR A 20 -6.07 3.35 -6.09
C TYR A 20 -4.97 4.37 -6.41
N LEU A 21 -5.32 5.66 -6.42
CA LEU A 21 -4.34 6.73 -6.62
C LEU A 21 -3.34 6.82 -5.45
N LEU A 22 -3.83 6.66 -4.22
CA LEU A 22 -3.00 6.77 -3.01
C LEU A 22 -1.89 5.71 -2.97
N ALA A 23 -2.21 4.46 -3.27
CA ALA A 23 -1.27 3.34 -3.27
C ALA A 23 -0.17 3.49 -4.34
N LYS A 24 -0.55 3.95 -5.53
CA LYS A 24 0.39 4.20 -6.63
C LYS A 24 1.32 5.39 -6.34
N GLU A 25 0.80 6.44 -5.71
CA GLU A 25 1.63 7.57 -5.24
C GLU A 25 2.59 7.14 -4.14
N LEU A 26 2.15 6.36 -3.17
CA LEU A 26 3.00 5.79 -2.10
C LEU A 26 4.16 4.96 -2.67
N ALA A 27 3.86 4.08 -3.63
CA ALA A 27 4.88 3.27 -4.31
C ALA A 27 5.89 4.14 -5.07
N TYR A 28 5.42 5.19 -5.75
CA TYR A 28 6.26 6.13 -6.47
C TYR A 28 7.16 6.96 -5.53
N ASP A 29 6.63 7.41 -4.40
CA ASP A 29 7.37 8.21 -3.41
C ASP A 29 8.49 7.41 -2.74
N VAL A 30 8.27 6.11 -2.46
CA VAL A 30 9.31 5.20 -1.96
C VAL A 30 10.47 5.08 -2.95
N VAL A 31 10.16 4.87 -4.23
CA VAL A 31 11.16 4.67 -5.29
C VAL A 31 11.92 5.97 -5.58
N THR A 32 11.22 7.09 -5.64
CA THR A 32 11.82 8.41 -5.92
C THR A 32 12.50 9.05 -4.71
N GLY A 33 12.29 8.50 -3.51
CA GLY A 33 12.93 8.99 -2.28
C GLY A 33 12.28 10.25 -1.70
N GLN A 34 11.03 10.56 -2.06
CA GLN A 34 10.30 11.72 -1.55
C GLN A 34 9.82 11.47 -0.11
N THR A 35 10.73 11.60 0.85
CA THR A 35 10.50 11.23 2.25
C THR A 35 9.34 12.00 2.89
N ASP A 36 9.18 13.30 2.60
CA ASP A 36 8.12 14.12 3.18
C ASP A 36 6.72 13.77 2.64
N ASN A 37 6.62 13.51 1.33
CA ASN A 37 5.37 13.10 0.68
C ASN A 37 4.98 11.69 1.14
N LEU A 38 5.94 10.78 1.16
CA LEU A 38 5.76 9.42 1.70
C LEU A 38 5.29 9.46 3.15
N ALA A 39 5.92 10.27 4.00
CA ALA A 39 5.52 10.41 5.40
C ALA A 39 4.10 10.96 5.55
N ALA A 40 3.72 11.96 4.73
CA ALA A 40 2.38 12.53 4.75
C ALA A 40 1.32 11.53 4.25
N ALA A 41 1.65 10.70 3.28
CA ALA A 41 0.76 9.66 2.77
C ALA A 41 0.62 8.49 3.77
N LEU A 42 1.73 7.99 4.32
CA LEU A 42 1.74 6.97 5.37
C LEU A 42 1.00 7.42 6.63
N ALA A 43 1.04 8.72 6.96
CA ALA A 43 0.29 9.27 8.09
C ALA A 43 -1.23 9.22 7.91
N LYS A 44 -1.72 9.13 6.66
CA LYS A 44 -3.14 8.96 6.34
C LYS A 44 -3.58 7.49 6.31
N THR A 45 -2.63 6.58 6.18
CA THR A 45 -2.88 5.12 6.22
C THR A 45 -3.25 4.70 7.63
N SER A 46 -4.23 3.79 7.77
CA SER A 46 -4.65 3.32 9.08
C SER A 46 -3.55 2.49 9.73
N GLY A 47 -3.45 2.53 11.07
CA GLY A 47 -2.46 1.73 11.80
C GLY A 47 -2.64 0.23 11.58
N LYS A 48 -3.86 -0.23 11.28
CA LYS A 48 -4.14 -1.65 10.97
C LYS A 48 -3.52 -2.06 9.62
N ASP A 49 -3.60 -1.21 8.61
CA ASP A 49 -3.02 -1.51 7.29
C ASP A 49 -1.49 -1.48 7.37
N ILE A 50 -0.92 -0.62 8.21
CA ILE A 50 0.52 -0.60 8.47
C ILE A 50 1.00 -1.86 9.21
N VAL A 51 0.20 -2.38 10.14
CA VAL A 51 0.46 -3.68 10.77
C VAL A 51 0.46 -4.80 9.73
N GLN A 52 -0.47 -4.79 8.77
CA GLN A 52 -0.50 -5.77 7.68
C GLN A 52 0.69 -5.63 6.73
N PHE A 53 1.03 -4.40 6.35
CA PHE A 53 2.21 -4.08 5.55
C PHE A 53 3.48 -4.62 6.19
N ALA A 54 3.71 -4.34 7.48
CA ALA A 54 4.90 -4.81 8.18
C ALA A 54 4.99 -6.34 8.25
N ARG A 55 3.86 -7.03 8.48
CA ARG A 55 3.82 -8.50 8.42
C ARG A 55 4.17 -9.02 7.03
N ALA A 56 3.69 -8.35 5.98
CA ALA A 56 4.01 -8.71 4.60
C ALA A 56 5.51 -8.50 4.28
N VAL A 57 6.13 -7.44 4.81
CA VAL A 57 7.57 -7.18 4.71
C VAL A 57 8.37 -8.28 5.41
N GLU A 58 8.00 -8.64 6.65
CA GLU A 58 8.67 -9.70 7.41
C GLU A 58 8.66 -11.03 6.65
N LEU A 59 7.51 -11.41 6.08
CA LEU A 59 7.36 -12.65 5.31
C LEU A 59 8.10 -12.61 3.97
N SER A 60 8.15 -11.46 3.31
CA SER A 60 8.74 -11.34 1.97
C SER A 60 10.26 -11.18 1.99
N ASN A 61 10.79 -10.40 2.94
CA ASN A 61 12.22 -10.14 3.03
C ASN A 61 12.64 -9.74 4.46
N SER A 62 13.10 -10.72 5.23
CA SER A 62 13.63 -10.51 6.59
C SER A 62 14.85 -9.58 6.66
N GLY A 63 15.53 -9.31 5.55
CA GLY A 63 16.61 -8.31 5.48
C GLY A 63 16.09 -6.88 5.49
N ILE A 64 14.92 -6.62 4.91
CA ILE A 64 14.28 -5.30 4.91
C ILE A 64 13.69 -4.99 6.29
N ASP A 65 13.05 -5.97 6.93
CA ASP A 65 12.53 -5.83 8.31
C ASP A 65 13.60 -5.27 9.26
N LYS A 66 14.82 -5.80 9.18
CA LYS A 66 15.96 -5.38 10.02
C LYS A 66 16.52 -3.99 9.72
N LYS A 67 16.13 -3.37 8.61
CA LYS A 67 16.58 -2.03 8.21
C LYS A 67 15.57 -0.94 8.55
N VAL A 68 14.34 -1.32 8.90
CA VAL A 68 13.24 -0.39 9.16
C VAL A 68 12.95 -0.38 10.65
N CYS A 69 12.82 0.80 11.23
CA CYS A 69 12.59 0.96 12.67
C CYS A 69 13.68 0.26 13.51
N GLU A 70 14.93 0.29 13.06
CA GLU A 70 16.03 -0.23 13.87
C GLU A 70 16.25 0.67 15.10
N THR A 71 15.98 0.12 16.28
CA THR A 71 16.18 0.82 17.56
C THR A 71 17.66 1.11 17.84
N LYS A 72 17.92 2.28 18.42
CA LYS A 72 19.28 2.83 18.55
C LYS A 72 19.76 2.82 19.99
N GLN A 73 21.08 2.77 20.17
CA GLN A 73 21.70 2.93 21.49
C GLN A 73 21.73 4.39 21.92
N ASN A 74 21.63 4.62 23.23
CA ASN A 74 21.89 5.93 23.82
C ASN A 74 23.40 6.18 24.02
N GLY A 75 24.11 6.49 22.93
CA GLY A 75 25.57 6.64 22.93
C GLY A 75 26.32 5.30 22.90
N GLY A 76 27.67 5.35 22.80
CA GLY A 76 28.50 4.18 22.47
C GLY A 76 28.57 3.05 23.51
N ALA A 77 28.05 3.26 24.73
CA ALA A 77 27.90 2.24 25.77
C ALA A 77 26.44 2.08 26.24
N GLY A 78 25.51 2.80 25.60
CA GLY A 78 24.09 2.79 25.95
C GLY A 78 23.38 1.53 25.49
N LYS A 79 22.15 1.34 25.97
CA LYS A 79 21.31 0.21 25.56
C LYS A 79 20.40 0.61 24.40
N HIS A 80 19.97 -0.37 23.61
CA HIS A 80 18.99 -0.19 22.55
C HIS A 80 17.61 0.14 23.12
N GLY A 81 16.78 0.77 22.29
CA GLY A 81 15.35 0.92 22.57
C GLY A 81 14.64 -0.43 22.58
N VAL A 82 13.65 -0.57 23.45
CA VAL A 82 12.74 -1.71 23.49
C VAL A 82 11.35 -1.21 23.17
N TYR A 83 10.71 -1.82 22.19
CA TYR A 83 9.38 -1.42 21.76
C TYR A 83 8.32 -1.70 22.81
N ALA A 84 7.53 -0.68 23.11
CA ALA A 84 6.47 -0.69 24.12
C ALA A 84 5.31 0.22 23.71
N LEU A 85 4.17 0.05 24.38
CA LEU A 85 2.96 0.84 24.12
C LEU A 85 3.11 2.34 24.42
N LYS A 86 4.01 2.71 25.32
CA LYS A 86 4.33 4.10 25.65
C LYS A 86 5.83 4.27 25.81
N THR A 87 6.33 5.46 25.48
CA THR A 87 7.74 5.79 25.73
C THR A 87 7.96 5.95 27.24
N GLY A 88 8.99 5.27 27.79
CA GLY A 88 9.27 5.27 29.23
C GLY A 88 9.89 6.58 29.74
N ALA A 89 9.94 6.75 31.05
CA ALA A 89 10.62 7.88 31.71
C ALA A 89 12.14 7.87 31.46
N VAL A 90 12.85 8.98 31.67
CA VAL A 90 14.30 9.12 31.44
C VAL A 90 15.07 7.95 32.07
N GLY A 91 15.92 7.28 31.29
CA GLY A 91 16.68 6.11 31.73
C GLY A 91 16.04 4.76 31.40
N SER A 92 14.73 4.70 31.13
CA SER A 92 14.06 3.48 30.60
C SER A 92 14.44 3.22 29.14
N ASN A 93 14.57 1.94 28.79
CA ASN A 93 14.78 1.51 27.41
C ASN A 93 13.50 1.53 26.58
N ASP A 94 12.33 1.68 27.20
CA ASP A 94 11.04 1.56 26.51
C ASP A 94 10.80 2.76 25.57
N THR A 95 10.37 2.45 24.34
CA THR A 95 10.05 3.43 23.31
C THR A 95 8.83 3.00 22.49
N SER A 96 7.95 3.95 22.20
CA SER A 96 6.85 3.81 21.23
C SER A 96 7.20 4.43 19.87
N ILE A 97 8.46 4.84 19.67
CA ILE A 97 8.95 5.56 18.50
C ILE A 97 9.74 4.62 17.59
N CYS A 98 9.38 4.50 16.31
CA CYS A 98 10.15 3.80 15.29
C CYS A 98 11.60 4.34 15.24
N GLY A 99 12.60 3.46 15.37
CA GLY A 99 14.01 3.86 15.51
C GLY A 99 14.38 4.56 16.83
N GLY A 100 13.53 4.45 17.86
CA GLY A 100 13.73 5.06 19.17
C GLY A 100 15.02 4.62 19.86
N LYS A 101 15.55 5.51 20.71
CA LYS A 101 16.75 5.26 21.50
C LYS A 101 16.41 4.66 22.86
N GLY A 102 17.26 3.75 23.34
CA GLY A 102 17.15 3.22 24.69
C GLY A 102 17.54 4.24 25.76
N GLY A 103 17.53 3.79 27.01
CA GLY A 103 17.98 4.56 28.15
C GLY A 103 19.44 4.29 28.48
N SER A 104 19.90 4.94 29.55
CA SER A 104 21.26 4.74 30.08
C SER A 104 21.33 3.62 31.13
N SER A 105 20.19 3.09 31.59
CA SER A 105 20.09 2.17 32.73
C SER A 105 19.02 1.10 32.48
N GLY A 106 19.43 -0.12 32.14
CA GLY A 106 18.53 -1.28 32.03
C GLY A 106 19.26 -2.55 31.58
N SER A 107 18.88 -3.70 32.13
CA SER A 107 19.67 -4.94 32.05
C SER A 107 19.51 -5.73 30.74
N SER A 108 18.58 -5.37 29.87
CA SER A 108 18.08 -6.29 28.82
C SER A 108 17.70 -5.62 27.50
N ALA A 109 18.63 -4.86 26.90
CA ALA A 109 18.48 -4.33 25.54
C ALA A 109 19.83 -4.19 24.82
N ASN A 110 20.59 -5.28 24.76
CA ASN A 110 21.91 -5.31 24.09
C ASN A 110 21.79 -5.48 22.57
N THR A 111 20.61 -5.84 22.06
CA THR A 111 20.35 -6.06 20.64
C THR A 111 19.30 -5.07 20.15
N PRO A 112 19.42 -4.57 18.90
CA PRO A 112 18.36 -3.79 18.29
C PRO A 112 17.11 -4.64 18.07
N GLN A 113 15.97 -4.00 18.26
CA GLN A 113 14.67 -4.40 17.74
C GLN A 113 14.35 -3.66 16.43
N TYR A 114 13.43 -4.24 15.65
CA TYR A 114 13.15 -3.86 14.27
C TYR A 114 11.64 -3.69 14.03
N LEU A 115 11.24 -3.58 12.75
CA LEU A 115 9.86 -3.36 12.34
C LEU A 115 8.88 -4.41 12.90
N LYS A 116 9.23 -5.70 12.91
CA LYS A 116 8.37 -6.73 13.50
C LYS A 116 8.08 -6.51 14.99
N GLU A 117 9.08 -6.14 15.79
CA GLU A 117 8.88 -5.87 17.22
C GLU A 117 8.12 -4.57 17.43
N PHE A 118 8.34 -3.56 16.58
CA PHE A 118 7.56 -2.32 16.58
C PHE A 118 6.07 -2.63 16.37
N VAL A 119 5.74 -3.45 15.39
CA VAL A 119 4.36 -3.81 15.09
C VAL A 119 3.76 -4.69 16.18
N ALA A 120 4.51 -5.67 16.69
CA ALA A 120 4.04 -6.59 17.72
C ALA A 120 3.82 -5.91 19.08
N ASN A 121 4.71 -4.98 19.47
CA ASN A 121 4.73 -4.43 20.82
C ASN A 121 4.20 -3.00 20.91
N THR A 122 4.29 -2.21 19.85
CA THR A 122 3.91 -0.79 19.82
C THR A 122 2.60 -0.55 19.07
N LEU A 123 2.43 -1.15 17.88
CA LEU A 123 1.26 -0.93 17.01
C LEU A 123 0.06 -1.84 17.29
N LYS A 124 -0.09 -2.38 18.51
CA LYS A 124 -1.21 -3.27 18.86
C LYS A 124 -2.55 -2.61 18.55
N ASP A 125 -3.34 -3.24 17.67
CA ASP A 125 -4.62 -2.75 17.15
C ASP A 125 -4.56 -1.39 16.42
N GLY A 126 -3.38 -1.01 15.90
CA GLY A 126 -3.16 0.27 15.22
C GLY A 126 -2.91 1.45 16.15
N LYS A 127 -2.75 1.22 17.47
CA LYS A 127 -2.34 2.26 18.43
C LYS A 127 -0.92 2.77 18.11
N ASN A 128 -0.56 3.96 18.59
CA ASN A 128 0.75 4.60 18.33
C ASN A 128 1.04 4.90 16.84
N TRP A 129 0.03 4.87 15.97
CA TRP A 129 0.14 5.27 14.58
C TRP A 129 -0.82 6.41 14.24
N PRO A 130 -0.40 7.43 13.46
CA PRO A 130 0.95 7.69 12.94
C PRO A 130 1.88 8.39 13.94
N THR A 131 1.38 8.70 15.15
CA THR A 131 2.10 9.41 16.20
C THR A 131 2.29 8.51 17.42
N SER A 132 3.50 8.52 17.99
CA SER A 132 3.87 7.77 19.18
C SER A 132 3.17 8.29 20.44
N THR A 133 3.01 7.43 21.46
CA THR A 133 2.51 7.84 22.78
C THR A 133 3.68 8.18 23.71
N GLU A 134 3.71 9.41 24.20
CA GLU A 134 4.70 9.87 25.19
C GLU A 134 4.44 9.31 26.60
N GLY A 135 5.49 9.31 27.41
CA GLY A 135 5.39 8.96 28.84
C GLY A 135 4.88 10.13 29.68
N GLU A 136 4.32 9.82 30.84
CA GLU A 136 3.72 10.79 31.78
C GLU A 136 4.66 11.93 32.19
N ASP A 137 5.98 11.69 32.19
CA ASP A 137 7.00 12.68 32.56
C ASP A 137 7.38 13.68 31.44
N ASN A 138 6.73 13.62 30.26
CA ASN A 138 6.84 14.59 29.16
C ASN A 138 8.28 14.96 28.71
N THR A 139 9.26 14.12 29.06
CA THR A 139 10.70 14.32 28.87
C THR A 139 11.18 13.81 27.52
N ARG A 140 10.44 12.85 26.93
CA ARG A 140 10.61 12.34 25.57
C ARG A 140 9.30 12.55 24.82
N LYS A 141 9.14 13.77 24.32
CA LYS A 141 7.89 14.23 23.69
C LYS A 141 7.63 13.53 22.38
N SER A 142 6.38 13.14 22.20
CA SER A 142 5.86 12.75 20.89
C SER A 142 5.82 13.98 19.97
N THR A 143 6.07 13.78 18.68
CA THR A 143 5.87 14.85 17.69
C THR A 143 4.89 14.38 16.63
N THR A 144 4.13 15.31 16.05
CA THR A 144 3.10 14.95 15.07
C THR A 144 3.69 14.14 13.92
N ASN A 145 3.13 12.95 13.74
CA ASN A 145 3.48 11.96 12.72
C ASN A 145 4.93 11.44 12.82
N ASP A 146 5.53 11.42 14.01
CA ASP A 146 6.90 10.94 14.23
C ASP A 146 7.14 9.52 13.71
N ASN A 147 6.23 8.58 13.99
CA ASN A 147 6.36 7.20 13.52
C ASN A 147 6.23 7.11 12.00
N ALA A 148 5.28 7.82 11.38
CA ALA A 148 5.16 7.84 9.93
C ALA A 148 6.40 8.45 9.25
N LYS A 149 6.97 9.52 9.81
CA LYS A 149 8.22 10.14 9.31
C LYS A 149 9.42 9.23 9.47
N ALA A 150 9.53 8.55 10.61
CA ALA A 150 10.62 7.61 10.88
C ALA A 150 10.57 6.41 9.91
N VAL A 151 9.39 5.80 9.73
CA VAL A 151 9.20 4.71 8.75
C VAL A 151 9.53 5.20 7.34
N ALA A 152 8.96 6.33 6.89
CA ALA A 152 9.26 6.89 5.57
C ALA A 152 10.76 7.10 5.36
N GLY A 153 11.43 7.68 6.35
CA GLY A 153 12.86 7.97 6.30
C GLY A 153 13.75 6.73 6.28
N ASP A 154 13.28 5.58 6.79
CA ASP A 154 14.00 4.32 6.68
C ASP A 154 13.72 3.64 5.33
N LEU A 155 12.47 3.68 4.86
CA LEU A 155 12.08 3.13 3.55
C LEU A 155 12.82 3.82 2.38
N THR A 156 13.00 5.14 2.44
CA THR A 156 13.71 5.88 1.38
C THR A 156 15.22 5.69 1.39
N LYS A 157 15.79 5.08 2.44
CA LYS A 157 17.23 4.74 2.54
C LYS A 157 17.56 3.33 2.06
N LEU A 158 16.55 2.51 1.78
CA LEU A 158 16.74 1.16 1.23
C LEU A 158 17.41 1.19 -0.15
N THR A 159 17.94 0.06 -0.61
CA THR A 159 18.48 -0.04 -1.97
C THR A 159 17.35 0.06 -3.01
N PRO A 160 17.63 0.42 -4.27
CA PRO A 160 16.61 0.51 -5.31
C PRO A 160 15.76 -0.76 -5.45
N GLU A 161 16.38 -1.94 -5.32
CA GLU A 161 15.70 -3.24 -5.41
C GLU A 161 14.77 -3.46 -4.22
N GLU A 162 15.23 -3.14 -3.01
CA GLU A 162 14.44 -3.21 -1.78
C GLU A 162 13.26 -2.23 -1.80
N LYS A 163 13.47 -1.02 -2.35
CA LYS A 163 12.41 -0.03 -2.57
C LYS A 163 11.32 -0.55 -3.49
N THR A 164 11.67 -1.22 -4.59
CA THR A 164 10.69 -1.81 -5.50
C THR A 164 9.85 -2.89 -4.80
N ILE A 165 10.48 -3.73 -3.97
CA ILE A 165 9.76 -4.75 -3.19
C ILE A 165 8.79 -4.08 -2.20
N VAL A 166 9.26 -3.11 -1.42
CA VAL A 166 8.43 -2.39 -0.45
C VAL A 166 7.28 -1.64 -1.11
N ALA A 167 7.55 -0.95 -2.23
CA ALA A 167 6.54 -0.25 -2.99
C ALA A 167 5.43 -1.20 -3.47
N GLY A 168 5.81 -2.39 -3.98
CA GLY A 168 4.85 -3.43 -4.36
C GLY A 168 4.04 -3.97 -3.18
N LEU A 169 4.67 -4.15 -2.02
CA LEU A 169 3.98 -4.59 -0.80
C LEU A 169 3.00 -3.54 -0.29
N LEU A 170 3.40 -2.26 -0.24
CA LEU A 170 2.52 -1.15 0.15
C LEU A 170 1.29 -1.07 -0.74
N ALA A 171 1.49 -1.15 -2.06
CA ALA A 171 0.38 -1.14 -3.01
C ALA A 171 -0.57 -2.30 -2.75
N LYS A 172 -0.04 -3.52 -2.60
CA LYS A 172 -0.85 -4.71 -2.34
C LYS A 172 -1.63 -4.63 -1.02
N THR A 173 -1.03 -4.10 0.05
CA THR A 173 -1.68 -4.03 1.36
C THR A 173 -2.68 -2.89 1.49
N ILE A 174 -2.42 -1.74 0.85
CA ILE A 174 -3.27 -0.55 0.99
C ILE A 174 -4.43 -0.57 -0.01
N GLU A 175 -4.28 -1.25 -1.15
CA GLU A 175 -5.38 -1.47 -2.11
C GLU A 175 -6.36 -2.57 -1.65
N GLY A 176 -6.12 -3.25 -0.51
CA GLY A 176 -6.95 -4.38 -0.10
C GLY A 176 -6.85 -5.57 -1.05
N GLY A 177 -5.71 -5.72 -1.73
CA GLY A 177 -5.42 -6.83 -2.63
C GLY A 177 -5.16 -8.12 -1.86
N GLU A 178 -6.19 -8.71 -1.27
CA GLU A 178 -6.24 -10.16 -1.16
C GLU A 178 -6.14 -10.67 -2.60
N VAL A 179 -4.94 -11.13 -2.97
CA VAL A 179 -4.76 -11.91 -4.18
C VAL A 179 -5.47 -13.22 -3.93
N VAL A 180 -6.77 -13.27 -4.24
CA VAL A 180 -7.37 -14.53 -4.64
C VAL A 180 -6.57 -14.94 -5.87
N GLU A 181 -5.81 -16.02 -5.73
CA GLU A 181 -5.07 -16.65 -6.81
C GLU A 181 -6.08 -17.11 -7.86
N ILE A 182 -6.50 -16.22 -8.78
CA ILE A 182 -7.36 -16.60 -9.88
C ILE A 182 -6.48 -17.41 -10.83
N ARG A 183 -6.51 -18.73 -10.66
CA ARG A 183 -5.96 -19.68 -11.62
C ARG A 183 -6.82 -19.61 -12.89
N ALA A 184 -6.39 -18.76 -13.80
CA ALA A 184 -6.93 -18.52 -15.14
C ALA A 184 -8.27 -17.77 -15.21
N VAL A 185 -8.19 -16.50 -15.65
CA VAL A 185 -9.32 -15.81 -16.28
C VAL A 185 -9.37 -16.29 -17.73
N SER A 186 -10.32 -17.16 -18.07
CA SER A 186 -10.57 -17.55 -19.46
C SER A 186 -11.56 -16.58 -20.08
N SER A 187 -11.06 -15.54 -20.76
CA SER A 187 -11.87 -14.65 -21.58
C SER A 187 -12.20 -15.35 -22.90
N THR A 188 -13.43 -15.84 -23.06
CA THR A 188 -13.94 -16.28 -24.38
C THR A 188 -14.76 -15.15 -24.98
N SER A 189 -14.18 -14.39 -25.91
CA SER A 189 -14.95 -13.45 -26.73
C SER A 189 -15.71 -14.20 -27.82
N VAL A 190 -17.02 -13.98 -27.94
CA VAL A 190 -17.83 -14.56 -29.03
C VAL A 190 -18.21 -13.42 -29.97
N MET A 191 -17.79 -13.51 -31.23
CA MET A 191 -18.20 -12.60 -32.30
C MET A 191 -19.20 -13.32 -33.18
N VAL A 192 -20.41 -12.78 -33.31
CA VAL A 192 -21.40 -13.30 -34.26
C VAL A 192 -21.51 -12.30 -35.40
N ASN A 193 -21.17 -12.75 -36.60
CA ASN A 193 -21.27 -11.94 -37.81
C ASN A 193 -22.46 -12.43 -38.64
N ALA A 194 -23.42 -11.55 -38.92
CA ALA A 194 -24.51 -11.81 -39.84
C ALA A 194 -24.24 -11.04 -41.13
N CYS A 195 -24.05 -11.76 -42.23
CA CYS A 195 -23.78 -11.16 -43.53
C CYS A 195 -24.89 -11.53 -44.50
N TYR A 196 -25.33 -10.55 -45.26
CA TYR A 196 -26.35 -10.71 -46.28
C TYR A 196 -25.75 -10.41 -47.65
N ASP A 197 -25.92 -11.34 -48.58
CA ASP A 197 -25.70 -11.10 -50.01
C ASP A 197 -27.02 -10.58 -50.59
N LEU A 198 -27.03 -9.29 -50.93
CA LEU A 198 -28.14 -8.69 -51.68
C LEU A 198 -27.95 -9.04 -53.16
N LEU A 199 -28.58 -10.14 -53.57
CA LEU A 199 -28.70 -10.51 -54.98
C LEU A 199 -29.68 -9.54 -55.66
N SER A 200 -29.17 -8.44 -56.21
CA SER A 200 -29.89 -7.62 -57.17
C SER A 200 -29.69 -8.21 -58.56
N GLU A 201 -30.74 -8.75 -59.16
CA GLU A 201 -30.75 -9.15 -60.57
C GLU A 201 -30.52 -7.89 -61.43
N GLY A 202 -29.31 -7.74 -62.00
CA GLY A 202 -29.05 -6.74 -63.04
C GLY A 202 -27.78 -5.89 -62.93
N LEU A 203 -26.94 -6.03 -61.89
CA LEU A 203 -25.61 -5.38 -61.85
C LEU A 203 -24.50 -6.40 -61.58
N GLY A 204 -23.43 -6.36 -62.38
CA GLY A 204 -22.27 -7.26 -62.31
C GLY A 204 -21.35 -7.04 -61.09
N VAL A 205 -21.86 -6.50 -60.00
CA VAL A 205 -21.17 -6.30 -58.72
C VAL A 205 -22.16 -6.53 -57.58
N VAL A 206 -21.85 -7.49 -56.70
CA VAL A 206 -22.68 -7.86 -55.55
C VAL A 206 -22.15 -7.11 -54.32
N PRO A 207 -22.89 -6.13 -53.77
CA PRO A 207 -22.46 -5.46 -52.55
C PRO A 207 -22.66 -6.40 -51.36
N TYR A 208 -21.55 -6.77 -50.72
CA TYR A 208 -21.53 -7.57 -49.51
C TYR A 208 -21.60 -6.65 -48.29
N ALA A 209 -22.59 -6.85 -47.42
CA ALA A 209 -22.72 -6.12 -46.17
C ALA A 209 -22.77 -7.08 -44.98
N CYS A 210 -21.88 -6.86 -44.01
CA CYS A 210 -21.84 -7.59 -42.74
C CYS A 210 -22.18 -6.67 -41.58
N VAL A 211 -23.01 -7.18 -40.67
CA VAL A 211 -23.27 -6.55 -39.38
C VAL A 211 -22.84 -7.52 -38.29
N GLY A 212 -21.83 -7.12 -37.52
CA GLY A 212 -21.31 -7.89 -36.40
C GLY A 212 -21.84 -7.36 -35.06
N LEU A 213 -22.33 -8.25 -34.21
CA LEU A 213 -22.59 -7.96 -32.80
C LEU A 213 -21.52 -8.68 -31.97
N GLY A 214 -20.68 -7.90 -31.28
CA GLY A 214 -19.64 -8.40 -30.39
C GLY A 214 -20.04 -8.24 -28.93
N GLY A 215 -19.95 -9.32 -28.15
CA GLY A 215 -20.12 -9.30 -26.70
C GLY A 215 -18.85 -9.80 -25.99
N ASN A 216 -18.40 -9.08 -24.96
CA ASN A 216 -17.31 -9.52 -24.10
C ASN A 216 -17.88 -10.24 -22.87
N PHE A 217 -17.61 -11.53 -22.72
CA PHE A 217 -18.03 -12.30 -21.55
C PHE A 217 -16.85 -12.46 -20.61
N VAL A 218 -16.90 -11.79 -19.46
CA VAL A 218 -15.96 -12.02 -18.35
C VAL A 218 -16.66 -12.98 -17.38
N GLY A 219 -16.27 -14.25 -17.43
CA GLY A 219 -16.76 -15.27 -16.50
C GLY A 219 -15.76 -15.47 -15.36
N VAL A 220 -16.17 -15.15 -14.12
CA VAL A 220 -15.46 -15.60 -12.92
C VAL A 220 -16.05 -16.96 -12.55
N VAL A 221 -15.27 -18.02 -12.75
CA VAL A 221 -15.66 -19.37 -12.33
C VAL A 221 -15.30 -19.51 -10.86
N ASP A 222 -16.17 -19.03 -9.99
CA ASP A 222 -16.23 -19.52 -8.62
C ASP A 222 -17.43 -20.47 -8.49
N GLY A 223 -17.28 -21.52 -7.68
CA GLY A 223 -18.07 -22.77 -7.71
C GLY A 223 -19.58 -22.68 -7.45
N VAL A 224 -20.20 -21.51 -7.52
CA VAL A 224 -21.64 -21.30 -7.38
C VAL A 224 -22.12 -20.34 -8.48
N ARG A 225 -22.98 -20.85 -9.37
CA ARG A 225 -23.54 -20.11 -10.51
C ARG A 225 -24.12 -18.76 -10.09
N CYS A 226 -23.40 -17.67 -10.38
CA CYS A 226 -23.93 -16.32 -10.32
C CYS A 226 -23.72 -15.65 -11.69
N THR A 227 -24.74 -15.68 -12.53
CA THR A 227 -24.73 -15.03 -13.85
C THR A 227 -25.08 -13.56 -13.70
N ILE A 228 -24.07 -12.69 -13.67
CA ILE A 228 -24.30 -11.23 -13.67
C ILE A 228 -24.63 -10.79 -15.09
N ARG A 229 -25.89 -10.43 -15.35
CA ARG A 229 -26.31 -9.75 -16.60
C ARG A 229 -26.05 -8.25 -16.45
N LEU A 230 -24.99 -7.74 -17.07
CA LEU A 230 -24.86 -6.30 -17.31
C LEU A 230 -25.85 -5.91 -18.42
N ARG A 231 -26.81 -5.03 -18.10
CA ARG A 231 -27.69 -4.44 -19.12
C ARG A 231 -26.86 -3.47 -19.97
N PRO A 232 -26.99 -3.48 -21.30
CA PRO A 232 -26.33 -2.48 -22.13
C PRO A 232 -26.90 -1.09 -21.79
N CYS A 233 -26.00 -0.15 -21.48
CA CYS A 233 -26.35 1.27 -21.42
C CYS A 233 -26.71 1.75 -22.83
N MET A 234 -27.94 2.23 -23.00
CA MET A 234 -28.41 2.85 -24.24
C MET A 234 -27.78 4.24 -24.38
N PRO A 235 -27.28 4.63 -25.57
CA PRO A 235 -26.82 5.99 -25.81
C PRO A 235 -28.02 6.94 -25.78
N ILE A 236 -27.96 7.93 -24.90
CA ILE A 236 -28.92 9.05 -24.85
C ILE A 236 -28.54 9.98 -26.01
N SER A 237 -29.45 10.17 -26.96
CA SER A 237 -29.35 11.20 -28.00
C SER A 237 -29.78 12.56 -27.46
#